data_AF-A0A238JJ72-F1
#
_entry.id   AF-A0A238JJ72-F1
#
_cell.length_a   1.000
_cell.length_b   1.000
_cell.length_c   1.000
_cell.angle_alpha   90.00
_cell.angle_beta   90.00
_cell.angle_gamma   90.00
#
_symmetry.space_group_name_H-M   'P 1'
#
loop_
_entity.id
_entity.type
_entity.pdbx_description
1 polymer ?
#
loop_
_entity_poly.entity_id
_entity_poly.type
_entity_poly.pdbx_seq_one_letter_code
_entity_poly.pdbx_strand_id
1 'polypeptide(L)'
;MTLRSKPAPRRSRAGLTLFEALLSLALLSLITAVAIAGLRGPSPSVRLHRAAAELQTQISEARLRAIDQNILQVLTLSEAACDAIAPSVTLYPDGTVQGGPFCLFELEQSLILHLDPVTGKLNRDEDHP
;
A
#
# COMPACT_ATOMS: atom_id res chain seq x y z
N MET A 1 17.47 -10.02 -83.10
CA MET A 1 17.14 -9.01 -82.06
C MET A 1 16.37 -9.73 -80.95
N THR A 2 17.08 -10.31 -79.98
CA THR A 2 16.51 -11.19 -78.94
C THR A 2 16.22 -10.40 -77.67
N LEU A 3 14.93 -10.29 -77.31
CA LEU A 3 14.45 -9.63 -76.10
C LEU A 3 14.79 -10.47 -74.87
N ARG A 4 15.77 -10.00 -74.08
CA ARG A 4 16.21 -10.60 -72.82
C ARG A 4 15.22 -10.19 -71.72
N SER A 5 14.34 -11.10 -71.31
CA SER A 5 13.37 -10.86 -70.23
C SER A 5 14.07 -10.72 -68.87
N LYS A 6 13.73 -9.66 -68.15
CA LYS A 6 14.27 -9.34 -66.81
C LYS A 6 13.49 -10.18 -65.78
N PRO A 7 14.14 -11.04 -64.97
CA PRO A 7 13.43 -11.88 -64.01
C PRO A 7 12.79 -11.01 -62.93
N ALA A 8 11.50 -11.23 -62.68
CA ALA A 8 10.74 -10.52 -61.64
C ALA A 8 11.25 -10.93 -60.25
N PRO A 9 11.31 -10.00 -59.27
CA PRO A 9 11.74 -10.32 -57.92
C PRO A 9 10.77 -11.32 -57.28
N ARG A 10 11.31 -12.47 -56.84
CA ARG A 10 10.56 -13.44 -56.04
C ARG A 10 10.17 -12.77 -54.72
N ARG A 11 8.88 -12.49 -54.54
CA ARG A 11 8.32 -12.15 -53.23
C ARG A 11 8.50 -13.35 -52.32
N SER A 12 9.49 -13.30 -51.44
CA SER A 12 9.59 -14.25 -50.33
C SER A 12 8.36 -14.06 -49.45
N ARG A 13 7.38 -14.96 -49.60
CA ARG A 13 6.29 -15.11 -48.63
C ARG A 13 6.93 -15.70 -47.37
N ALA A 14 7.35 -14.83 -46.45
CA ALA A 14 7.67 -15.22 -45.09
C ALA A 14 6.35 -15.62 -44.41
N GLY A 15 5.97 -16.89 -44.57
CA GLY A 15 4.85 -17.46 -43.84
C GLY A 15 5.30 -17.66 -42.40
N LEU A 16 4.61 -17.03 -41.45
CA LEU A 16 4.75 -17.36 -40.04
C LEU A 16 4.49 -18.85 -39.89
N THR A 17 5.46 -19.57 -39.35
CA THR A 17 5.28 -21.01 -39.13
C THR A 17 4.30 -21.19 -37.96
N LEU A 18 3.47 -22.24 -38.02
CA LEU A 18 2.58 -22.57 -36.92
C LEU A 18 3.37 -22.75 -35.60
N PHE A 19 4.59 -23.30 -35.70
CA PHE A 19 5.50 -23.42 -34.57
C PHE A 19 5.91 -22.06 -33.98
N GLU A 20 6.27 -21.09 -34.82
CA GLU A 20 6.64 -19.72 -34.40
C GLU A 20 5.47 -19.00 -33.73
N ALA A 21 4.24 -19.18 -34.23
CA ALA A 21 3.04 -18.65 -33.59
C ALA A 21 2.81 -19.28 -32.20
N LEU A 22 2.96 -20.60 -32.07
CA LEU A 22 2.83 -21.29 -30.78
C LEU A 22 3.92 -20.87 -29.79
N LEU A 23 5.16 -20.73 -30.25
CA LEU A 23 6.27 -20.26 -29.42
C LEU A 23 6.02 -18.83 -28.93
N SER A 24 5.55 -17.95 -29.81
CA SER A 24 5.22 -16.57 -29.46
C SER A 24 4.10 -16.49 -28.42
N LEU A 25 3.06 -17.30 -28.57
CA LEU A 25 1.97 -17.40 -27.60
C LEU A 25 2.44 -17.95 -26.24
N ALA A 26 3.32 -18.96 -26.24
CA ALA A 26 3.89 -19.50 -25.01
C ALA A 26 4.76 -18.47 -24.27
N LEU A 27 5.54 -17.68 -25.00
CA LEU A 27 6.33 -16.59 -24.41
C LEU A 27 5.44 -15.47 -23.87
N LEU A 28 4.40 -15.08 -24.62
CA LEU A 28 3.45 -14.06 -24.18
C LEU A 28 2.68 -14.50 -22.93
N SER A 29 2.24 -15.75 -22.84
CA SER A 29 1.54 -16.26 -21.66
C SER A 29 2.45 -16.28 -20.44
N LEU A 30 3.72 -16.68 -20.60
CA LEU A 30 4.72 -16.65 -19.54
C LEU A 30 4.97 -15.23 -19.02
N ILE A 31 5.18 -14.27 -19.93
CA ILE A 31 5.39 -12.85 -19.55
C ILE A 31 4.16 -12.31 -18.83
N THR A 32 2.96 -12.62 -19.34
CA THR A 32 1.68 -12.19 -18.75
C THR A 32 1.50 -12.75 -17.34
N ALA A 33 1.86 -14.02 -17.12
CA ALA A 33 1.76 -14.66 -15.80
C ALA A 33 2.65 -13.97 -14.76
N VAL A 34 3.89 -13.63 -15.13
CA VAL A 34 4.82 -12.90 -14.24
C VAL A 34 4.31 -11.48 -13.98
N ALA A 35 3.82 -10.79 -15.00
CA ALA A 35 3.27 -9.45 -14.86
C ALA A 35 2.07 -9.41 -13.90
N ILE A 36 1.13 -10.36 -14.01
CA ILE A 36 -0.04 -10.46 -13.12
C ILE A 36 0.37 -10.67 -11.67
N ALA A 37 1.40 -11.47 -11.40
CA ALA A 37 1.89 -11.69 -10.05
C ALA A 37 2.42 -10.40 -9.40
N GLY A 38 3.08 -9.54 -10.18
CA GLY A 38 3.58 -8.24 -9.71
C GLY A 38 2.50 -7.16 -9.54
N LEU A 39 1.34 -7.31 -10.18
CA LEU A 39 0.22 -6.36 -10.07
C LEU A 39 -0.61 -6.54 -8.80
N ARG A 40 -0.41 -7.62 -8.04
CA ARG A 40 -1.07 -7.78 -6.75
C ARG A 40 -0.44 -6.81 -5.76
N GLY A 41 -1.17 -5.75 -5.43
CA GLY A 41 -0.78 -4.82 -4.38
C GLY A 41 -0.60 -5.49 -3.01
N PRO A 42 -0.04 -4.79 -2.02
CA PRO A 42 0.11 -5.31 -0.66
C PRO A 42 -1.23 -5.80 -0.12
N SER A 43 -1.20 -6.91 0.61
CA SER A 43 -2.40 -7.45 1.26
C SER A 43 -3.02 -6.40 2.18
N PRO A 44 -4.35 -6.42 2.39
CA PRO A 44 -5.03 -5.45 3.26
C PRO A 44 -4.41 -5.37 4.67
N SER A 45 -3.99 -6.51 5.22
CA SER A 45 -3.30 -6.58 6.51
C SER A 45 -1.97 -5.81 6.53
N VAL A 46 -1.17 -5.90 5.46
CA VAL A 46 0.10 -5.17 5.33
C VAL A 46 -0.17 -3.67 5.23
N ARG A 47 -1.23 -3.26 4.53
CA ARG A 47 -1.63 -1.85 4.45
C ARG A 47 -2.07 -1.31 5.81
N LEU A 48 -2.89 -2.06 6.55
CA LEU A 48 -3.30 -1.70 7.91
C LEU A 48 -2.12 -1.58 8.87
N HIS A 49 -1.17 -2.51 8.82
CA HIS A 49 0.05 -2.42 9.63
C HIS A 49 0.91 -1.21 9.28
N ARG A 50 1.01 -0.89 7.99
CA ARG A 50 1.70 0.32 7.54
C ARG A 50 1.00 1.57 8.06
N ALA A 51 -0.33 1.65 7.94
CA ALA A 51 -1.12 2.78 8.45
C ALA A 51 -0.97 2.94 9.96
N ALA A 52 -0.96 1.84 10.73
CA ALA A 52 -0.72 1.87 12.17
C ALA A 52 0.69 2.39 12.52
N ALA A 53 1.71 1.98 11.76
CA ALA A 53 3.09 2.44 11.95
C ALA A 53 3.25 3.93 11.58
N GLU A 54 2.59 4.38 10.51
CA GLU A 54 2.55 5.79 10.12
C GLU A 54 1.86 6.63 11.22
N LEU A 55 0.73 6.15 11.76
CA LEU A 55 0.04 6.79 12.88
C LEU A 55 0.92 6.87 14.14
N GLN A 56 1.59 5.78 14.50
CA GLN A 56 2.54 5.76 15.63
C GLN A 56 3.64 6.81 15.45
N THR A 57 4.15 6.96 14.23
CA THR A 57 5.20 7.94 13.90
C THR A 57 4.68 9.35 14.10
N GLN A 58 3.49 9.67 13.58
CA GLN A 58 2.86 10.99 13.74
C GLN A 58 2.62 11.36 15.21
N ILE A 59 2.12 10.42 16.01
CA ILE A 59 1.91 10.63 17.46
C ILE A 59 3.25 10.86 18.16
N SER A 60 4.28 10.09 17.82
CA SER A 60 5.61 10.22 18.41
C SER A 60 6.24 11.58 18.10
N GLU A 61 6.14 12.05 16.85
CA GLU A 61 6.61 13.37 16.45
C GLU A 61 5.84 14.51 17.15
N ALA A 62 4.52 14.40 17.25
CA ALA A 62 3.71 15.37 18.00
C ALA A 62 4.09 15.38 19.48
N ARG A 63 4.40 14.22 20.06
CA ARG A 63 4.80 14.12 21.47
C ARG A 63 6.12 14.83 21.70
N LEU A 64 7.10 14.59 20.84
CA LEU A 64 8.40 15.25 20.92
C LEU A 64 8.25 16.77 20.81
N ARG A 65 7.37 17.27 19.94
CA ARG A 65 7.07 18.71 19.85
C ARG A 65 6.42 19.25 21.12
N ALA A 66 5.46 18.55 21.71
CA ALA A 66 4.82 18.95 22.96
C ALA A 66 5.83 19.07 24.12
N ILE A 67 6.77 18.12 24.20
CA ILE A 67 7.85 18.11 25.20
C ILE A 67 8.84 19.25 24.94
N ASP A 68 9.35 19.38 23.71
CA ASP A 68 10.37 20.36 23.35
C ASP A 68 9.89 21.80 23.54
N GLN A 69 8.64 22.07 23.15
CA GLN A 69 8.04 23.40 23.24
C GLN A 69 7.41 23.67 24.61
N ASN A 70 7.34 22.67 25.48
CA ASN A 70 6.63 22.72 26.75
C ASN A 70 5.17 23.22 26.61
N ILE A 71 4.47 22.75 25.57
CA ILE A 71 3.08 23.10 25.29
C ILE A 71 2.19 21.87 25.21
N LEU A 72 0.90 22.04 25.56
CA LEU A 72 -0.11 21.05 25.28
C LEU A 72 -0.40 21.03 23.77
N GLN A 73 -0.29 19.86 23.15
CA GLN A 73 -0.57 19.66 21.74
C GLN A 73 -1.79 18.75 21.56
N VAL A 74 -2.72 19.13 20.69
CA VAL A 74 -3.87 18.29 20.32
C VAL A 74 -3.73 17.87 18.86
N LEU A 75 -3.71 16.57 18.62
CA LEU A 75 -3.64 15.98 17.29
C LEU A 75 -5.01 15.39 16.94
N THR A 76 -5.63 15.88 15.88
CA THR A 76 -6.90 15.35 15.35
C THR A 76 -6.62 14.35 14.24
N LEU A 77 -7.16 13.14 14.34
CA LEU A 77 -6.88 12.03 13.44
C LEU A 77 -8.14 11.68 12.65
N SER A 78 -8.30 12.28 11.47
CA SER A 78 -9.50 12.10 10.65
C SER A 78 -9.66 10.69 10.07
N GLU A 79 -8.57 9.98 9.85
CA GLU A 79 -8.56 8.67 9.18
C GLU A 79 -8.69 7.49 10.14
N ALA A 80 -8.62 7.73 11.46
CA ALA A 80 -8.51 6.69 12.48
C ALA A 80 -9.74 6.62 13.40
N ALA A 81 -10.93 6.97 12.89
CA ALA A 81 -12.13 7.12 13.69
C ALA A 81 -12.96 5.83 13.77
N CYS A 82 -13.22 5.33 14.99
CA CYS A 82 -14.12 4.19 15.21
C CYS A 82 -15.60 4.54 14.95
N ASP A 83 -15.96 5.80 15.19
CA ASP A 83 -17.30 6.34 15.00
C ASP A 83 -17.27 7.55 14.06
N ALA A 84 -18.40 8.22 13.86
CA ALA A 84 -18.49 9.45 13.06
C ALA A 84 -17.73 10.67 13.66
N ILE A 85 -17.05 10.50 14.80
CA ILE A 85 -16.32 11.56 15.49
C ILE A 85 -14.83 11.32 15.30
N ALA A 86 -14.13 12.27 14.68
CA ALA A 86 -12.69 12.22 14.52
C ALA A 86 -12.01 12.19 15.91
N PRO A 87 -11.27 11.12 16.26
CA PRO A 87 -10.63 11.04 17.55
C PRO A 87 -9.50 12.06 17.63
N SER A 88 -9.26 12.54 18.84
CA SER A 88 -8.15 13.42 19.15
C SER A 88 -7.22 12.77 20.17
N VAL A 89 -5.93 13.03 20.00
CA VAL A 89 -4.89 12.70 20.96
C VAL A 89 -4.42 14.00 21.59
N THR A 90 -4.49 14.08 22.91
CA THR A 90 -3.87 15.16 23.69
C THR A 90 -2.50 14.70 24.14
N LEU A 91 -1.48 15.51 23.86
CA LEU A 91 -0.09 15.26 24.21
C LEU A 91 0.36 16.33 25.19
N TYR A 92 0.92 15.90 26.31
CA TYR A 92 1.31 16.77 27.40
C TYR A 92 2.83 17.04 27.40
N PRO A 93 3.26 18.21 27.92
CA PRO A 93 4.68 18.55 28.04
C PRO A 93 5.51 17.58 28.89
N ASP A 94 4.89 16.88 29.83
CA ASP A 94 5.53 15.86 30.67
C ASP A 94 5.77 14.53 29.94
N GLY A 95 5.34 14.46 28.67
CA GLY A 95 5.45 13.28 27.83
C GLY A 95 4.33 12.28 28.01
N THR A 96 3.32 12.53 28.84
CA THR A 96 2.12 11.69 28.88
C THR A 96 1.23 11.95 27.66
N VAL A 97 0.40 10.98 27.32
CA VAL A 97 -0.57 11.09 26.23
C VAL A 97 -1.94 10.62 26.69
N GLN A 98 -2.99 11.24 26.14
CA GLN A 98 -4.37 10.83 26.37
C GLN A 98 -5.10 10.79 25.03
N GLY A 99 -5.77 9.68 24.73
CA GLY A 99 -6.52 9.48 23.50
C GLY A 99 -7.54 8.36 23.66
N GLY A 100 -8.53 8.34 22.76
CA GLY A 100 -9.49 7.25 22.66
C GLY A 100 -8.95 6.03 21.91
N PRO A 101 -9.76 4.98 21.73
CA PRO A 101 -9.44 3.91 20.79
C PRO A 101 -9.42 4.48 19.36
N PHE A 102 -8.53 3.93 18.53
CA PHE A 102 -8.43 4.26 17.11
C PHE A 102 -8.81 3.05 16.28
N CYS A 103 -9.57 3.27 15.21
CA CYS A 103 -9.94 2.22 14.29
C CYS A 103 -9.43 2.55 12.91
N LEU A 104 -8.64 1.64 12.35
CA LEU A 104 -8.19 1.69 10.97
C LEU A 104 -9.04 0.69 10.16
N PHE A 105 -9.55 1.14 9.03
CA PHE A 105 -10.40 0.33 8.16
C PHE A 105 -9.77 0.20 6.79
N GLU A 106 -9.74 -1.03 6.27
CA GLU A 106 -9.19 -1.32 4.96
C GLU A 106 -9.98 -2.46 4.31
N LEU A 107 -10.80 -2.13 3.32
CA LEU A 107 -11.75 -3.05 2.69
C LEU A 107 -12.65 -3.72 3.74
N GLU A 108 -12.47 -5.02 3.98
CA GLU A 108 -13.26 -5.83 4.93
C GLU A 108 -12.49 -6.11 6.24
N GLN A 109 -11.32 -5.48 6.44
CA GLN A 109 -10.51 -5.64 7.64
C GLN A 109 -10.54 -4.37 8.47
N SER A 110 -10.72 -4.53 9.78
CA SER A 110 -10.57 -3.46 10.77
C SER A 110 -9.44 -3.79 11.74
N LEU A 111 -8.78 -2.75 12.24
CA LEU A 111 -7.73 -2.84 13.24
C LEU A 111 -8.02 -1.81 14.34
N ILE A 112 -8.30 -2.29 15.55
CA ILE A 112 -8.50 -1.46 16.73
C ILE A 112 -7.15 -1.30 17.42
N LEU A 113 -6.80 -0.04 17.72
CA LEU A 113 -5.56 0.34 18.37
C LEU A 113 -5.86 1.11 19.66
N HIS A 114 -5.14 0.78 20.72
CA HIS A 114 -5.19 1.48 22.00
C HIS A 114 -3.87 2.21 22.23
N LEU A 115 -3.97 3.46 22.67
CA LEU A 115 -2.81 4.27 23.01
C LEU A 115 -2.46 4.09 24.48
N ASP A 116 -1.26 3.60 24.77
CA ASP A 116 -0.74 3.55 26.13
C ASP A 116 -0.40 4.97 26.62
N PRO A 117 -0.99 5.43 27.74
CA PRO A 117 -0.88 6.82 28.18
C PRO A 117 0.52 7.23 28.65
N VAL A 118 1.36 6.26 29.01
CA VAL A 118 2.70 6.49 29.56
C VAL A 118 3.75 6.37 28.46
N THR A 119 3.65 5.31 27.65
CA THR A 119 4.65 5.04 26.61
C THR A 119 4.36 5.76 25.31
N GLY A 120 3.09 6.11 25.05
CA GLY A 120 2.62 6.62 23.77
C GLY A 120 2.69 5.60 22.64
N LYS A 121 2.76 4.31 22.98
CA LYS A 121 2.72 3.22 21.99
C LYS A 121 1.27 2.86 21.68
N LEU A 122 1.00 2.63 20.40
CA LEU A 122 -0.21 2.02 19.90
C LEU A 122 -0.07 0.51 19.99
N ASN A 123 -0.91 -0.11 20.80
CA ASN A 123 -1.04 -1.55 20.90
C ASN A 123 -2.28 -2.00 20.14
N ARG A 124 -2.15 -3.13 19.45
CA ARG A 124 -3.31 -3.78 18.84
C ARG A 124 -4.17 -4.40 19.93
N ASP A 125 -5.48 -4.22 19.82
CA ASP A 125 -6.42 -5.04 20.55
C ASP A 125 -6.46 -6.43 19.89
N GLU A 126 -5.78 -7.42 20.49
CA GLU A 126 -5.81 -8.80 20.01
C GLU A 126 -7.01 -9.58 20.58
N ASP A 127 -7.83 -8.96 21.43
CA ASP A 127 -8.77 -9.66 22.33
C ASP A 127 -10.25 -9.62 21.89
N HIS A 128 -10.56 -9.37 20.61
CA HIS A 128 -11.92 -9.58 20.10
C HIS A 128 -11.94 -10.47 18.84
N PRO A 129 -12.23 -11.78 18.99
CA PRO A 129 -12.53 -12.69 17.88
C PRO A 129 -13.87 -12.41 17.20
#